data_AF-A0A975YB09-F1
#
_entry.id   AF-A0A975YB09-F1
#
_cell.length_a   1.000
_cell.length_b   1.000
_cell.length_c   1.000
_cell.angle_alpha   90.00
_cell.angle_beta   90.00
_cell.angle_gamma   90.00
#
_symmetry.space_group_name_H-M   'P 1'
#
loop_
_entity.id
_entity.type
_entity.pdbx_description
1 polymer ?
#
loop_
_entity_poly.entity_id
_entity_poly.type
_entity_poly.pdbx_seq_one_letter_code
_entity_poly.pdbx_strand_id
1 'polypeptide(L)'
;MADAFPPPEERDAAAADRFRDECFEPGLRRIFRSVVTDRIPTDERPPHSALLFGPEFGPFASDREFASDFYNDIHHQGISNAYTAQAVPMVAALASDERVPADERASLTTLLFHIAAEIDRLTADCWPRQHPQSDPAAAARARAAVRRTLPELAARWDTASLGVRLALAALCASFPEEPASFPLLERTGALAEDLHDSRPLSGFLRFALLTGTASEEALHTRVDELTASYWRPTPRELPARQRAVHLLDQMLAWLRWKVLPNLAE
;
A
#
# COMPACT_ATOMS: atom_id res chain seq x y z
N MET A 1 24.22 -34.20 55.22
CA MET A 1 24.51 -33.43 54.00
C MET A 1 23.25 -33.40 53.17
N ALA A 2 22.46 -32.34 53.33
CA ALA A 2 21.25 -32.11 52.55
C ALA A 2 21.61 -31.06 51.49
N ASP A 3 21.67 -31.48 50.23
CA ASP A 3 21.84 -30.59 49.09
C ASP A 3 20.52 -29.87 48.84
N ALA A 4 20.55 -28.55 49.01
CA ALA A 4 19.44 -27.66 48.72
C ALA A 4 19.28 -27.55 47.19
N PHE A 5 18.19 -28.13 46.66
CA PHE A 5 17.65 -27.73 45.36
C PHE A 5 17.06 -26.31 45.51
N PRO A 6 17.46 -25.33 44.67
CA PRO A 6 16.83 -24.02 44.71
C PRO A 6 15.38 -24.14 44.22
N PRO A 7 14.46 -23.28 44.71
CA PRO A 7 13.05 -23.35 44.34
C PRO A 7 12.86 -23.04 42.84
N PRO A 8 11.76 -23.53 42.21
CA PRO A 8 11.54 -23.42 40.76
C PRO A 8 11.41 -21.99 40.23
N GLU A 9 11.25 -21.00 41.10
CA GLU A 9 10.90 -19.62 40.72
C GLU A 9 12.11 -18.78 40.25
N GLU A 10 13.35 -19.17 40.57
CA GLU A 10 14.54 -18.40 40.16
C GLU A 10 15.05 -18.74 38.75
N ARG A 11 14.71 -19.91 38.20
CA ARG A 11 15.14 -20.31 36.84
C ARG A 11 14.30 -19.69 35.73
N ASP A 12 13.03 -19.40 35.99
CA ASP A 12 12.15 -18.77 35.00
C ASP A 12 12.32 -17.24 34.93
N ALA A 13 12.69 -16.59 36.05
CA ALA A 13 12.96 -15.15 36.04
C ALA A 13 14.21 -14.80 35.22
N ALA A 14 15.29 -15.58 35.35
CA ALA A 14 16.53 -15.36 34.60
C ALA A 14 16.41 -15.72 33.10
N ALA A 15 15.53 -16.66 32.75
CA ALA A 15 15.19 -16.96 31.35
C ALA A 15 14.31 -15.86 30.74
N ALA A 16 13.34 -15.35 31.50
CA ALA A 16 12.51 -14.21 31.10
C ALA A 16 13.27 -12.87 31.03
N ASP A 17 14.42 -12.76 31.71
CA ASP A 17 15.35 -11.62 31.57
C ASP A 17 16.26 -11.79 30.35
N ARG A 18 16.70 -13.01 30.02
CA ARG A 18 17.50 -13.28 28.80
C ARG A 18 16.73 -13.04 27.51
N PHE A 19 15.42 -13.29 27.49
CA PHE A 19 14.55 -12.94 26.35
C PHE A 19 14.22 -11.43 26.28
N ARG A 20 14.49 -10.68 27.34
CA ARG A 20 14.26 -9.22 27.40
C ARG A 20 15.41 -8.39 26.82
N ASP A 21 16.60 -8.99 26.70
CA ASP A 21 17.85 -8.28 26.38
C ASP A 21 18.33 -8.42 24.92
N GLU A 22 17.72 -9.28 24.11
CA GLU A 22 17.94 -9.28 22.66
C GLU A 22 16.79 -8.53 21.97
N CYS A 23 16.79 -7.20 22.14
CA CYS A 23 15.96 -6.32 21.35
C CYS A 23 16.30 -6.50 19.86
N PHE A 24 15.53 -7.33 19.15
CA PHE A 24 15.65 -7.49 17.71
C PHE A 24 15.19 -6.19 17.04
N GLU A 25 16.14 -5.45 16.46
CA GLU A 25 15.80 -4.39 15.52
C GLU A 25 15.53 -5.03 14.15
N PRO A 26 14.29 -4.93 13.62
CA PRO A 26 13.97 -5.48 12.31
C PRO A 26 14.87 -4.86 11.23
N GLY A 27 15.39 -5.70 10.34
CA GLY A 27 16.23 -5.26 9.23
C GLY A 27 15.51 -4.22 8.37
N LEU A 28 14.20 -4.40 8.18
CA LEU A 28 13.36 -3.47 7.44
C LEU A 28 13.23 -2.11 8.13
N ARG A 29 13.08 -2.09 9.46
CA ARG A 29 13.04 -0.84 10.26
C ARG A 29 14.32 -0.05 10.08
N ARG A 30 15.47 -0.72 10.11
CA ARG A 30 16.78 -0.09 9.88
C ARG A 30 16.92 0.47 8.46
N ILE A 31 16.48 -0.27 7.44
CA ILE A 31 16.46 0.20 6.05
C ILE A 31 15.57 1.44 5.92
N PHE A 32 14.34 1.39 6.43
CA PHE A 32 13.41 2.51 6.37
C PHE A 32 13.98 3.73 7.07
N ARG A 33 14.56 3.57 8.26
CA ARG A 33 15.21 4.66 9.00
C ARG A 33 16.33 5.29 8.17
N SER A 34 17.18 4.49 7.54
CA SER A 34 18.27 5.01 6.69
C SER A 34 17.73 5.80 5.50
N VAL A 35 16.74 5.26 4.77
CA VAL A 35 16.12 5.95 3.62
C VAL A 35 15.49 7.27 4.05
N VAL A 36 14.71 7.27 5.12
CA VAL A 36 14.04 8.48 5.63
C VAL A 36 15.06 9.50 6.14
N THR A 37 16.17 9.05 6.72
CA THR A 37 17.25 9.94 7.16
C THR A 37 17.88 10.69 5.99
N ASP A 38 18.10 10.00 4.86
CA ASP A 38 18.76 10.59 3.69
C ASP A 38 17.80 11.44 2.83
N ARG A 39 16.51 11.10 2.82
CA ARG A 39 15.52 11.68 1.91
C ARG A 39 14.65 12.76 2.54
N ILE A 40 14.46 12.74 3.86
CA ILE A 40 13.53 13.62 4.56
C ILE A 40 14.28 14.42 5.66
N PRO A 41 14.38 15.75 5.53
CA PRO A 41 14.94 16.61 6.56
C PRO A 41 14.28 16.38 7.92
N THR A 42 15.05 16.43 9.00
CA THR A 42 14.58 16.09 10.36
C THR A 42 13.37 16.92 10.79
N ASP A 43 13.33 18.20 10.42
CA ASP A 43 12.25 19.15 10.70
C ASP A 43 10.99 18.95 9.83
N GLU A 44 11.09 18.17 8.76
CA GLU A 44 9.99 17.83 7.86
C GLU A 44 9.42 16.41 8.12
N ARG A 45 9.98 15.67 9.08
CA ARG A 45 9.56 14.30 9.35
C ARG A 45 8.15 14.28 9.96
N PRO A 46 7.23 13.45 9.43
CA PRO A 46 5.88 13.36 9.95
C PRO A 46 5.84 12.68 11.32
N PRO A 47 4.76 12.84 12.11
CA PRO A 47 4.57 12.13 13.37
C PRO A 47 4.75 10.60 13.24
N HIS A 48 4.30 10.00 12.15
CA HIS A 48 4.44 8.57 11.84
C HIS A 48 5.89 8.08 11.74
N SER A 49 6.87 9.00 11.62
CA SER A 49 8.29 8.64 11.68
C SER A 49 8.72 8.19 13.09
N ALA A 50 7.88 8.38 14.12
CA ALA A 50 8.16 7.94 15.48
C ALA A 50 8.38 6.42 15.56
N LEU A 51 7.67 5.60 14.78
CA LEU A 51 7.95 4.15 14.69
C LEU A 51 9.37 3.84 14.17
N LEU A 52 9.94 4.72 13.35
CA LEU A 52 11.30 4.57 12.83
C LEU A 52 12.34 5.00 13.85
N PHE A 53 12.15 6.14 14.52
CA PHE A 53 13.19 6.81 15.33
C PHE A 53 12.99 6.74 16.85
N GLY A 54 11.77 6.44 17.31
CA GLY A 54 11.39 6.44 18.72
C GLY A 54 11.90 5.20 19.47
N PRO A 55 12.49 5.37 20.67
CA PRO A 55 12.95 4.26 21.50
C PRO A 55 11.78 3.51 22.15
N GLU A 56 10.62 4.16 22.30
CA GLU A 56 9.41 3.61 22.94
C GLU A 56 8.68 2.53 22.12
N PHE A 57 8.96 2.42 20.83
CA PHE A 57 8.28 1.45 19.95
C PHE A 57 8.89 0.05 19.99
N GLY A 58 9.77 -0.22 20.98
CA GLY A 58 10.11 -1.55 21.48
C GLY A 58 10.65 -2.56 20.44
N PRO A 59 10.96 -3.80 20.87
CA PRO A 59 11.37 -4.84 19.95
C PRO A 59 10.15 -5.39 19.20
N PHE A 60 10.26 -5.47 17.88
CA PHE A 60 9.30 -6.22 17.07
C PHE A 60 9.80 -7.66 16.94
N ALA A 61 8.91 -8.64 16.93
CA ALA A 61 9.26 -10.03 16.75
C ALA A 61 9.69 -10.35 15.30
N SER A 62 9.39 -9.49 14.32
CA SER A 62 9.79 -9.67 12.92
C SER A 62 9.69 -8.39 12.08
N ASP A 63 10.30 -8.42 10.88
CA ASP A 63 10.09 -7.39 9.83
C ASP A 63 8.60 -7.27 9.44
N ARG A 64 7.86 -8.38 9.45
CA ARG A 64 6.44 -8.41 9.09
C ARG A 64 5.57 -7.69 10.11
N GLU A 65 5.85 -7.90 11.40
CA GLU A 65 5.14 -7.20 12.48
C GLU A 65 5.40 -5.70 12.40
N PHE A 66 6.67 -5.30 12.25
CA PHE A 66 7.04 -3.90 12.04
C PHE A 66 6.33 -3.28 10.83
N ALA A 67 6.35 -3.96 9.67
CA ALA A 67 5.69 -3.46 8.46
C ALA A 67 4.18 -3.27 8.67
N SER A 68 3.52 -4.25 9.32
CA SER A 68 2.10 -4.18 9.65
C SER A 68 1.77 -2.95 10.49
N ASP A 69 2.51 -2.74 11.58
CA ASP A 69 2.28 -1.59 12.47
C ASP A 69 2.61 -0.27 11.78
N PHE A 70 3.69 -0.22 11.01
CA PHE A 70 4.07 0.97 10.24
C PHE A 70 3.01 1.38 9.21
N TYR A 71 2.46 0.43 8.46
CA TYR A 71 1.39 0.71 7.49
C TYR A 71 0.08 1.10 8.19
N ASN A 72 -0.25 0.42 9.29
CA ASN A 72 -1.46 0.70 10.06
C ASN A 72 -1.41 2.03 10.82
N ASP A 73 -0.23 2.51 11.20
CA ASP A 73 -0.06 3.84 11.77
C ASP A 73 -0.40 4.93 10.74
N ILE A 74 0.06 4.74 9.50
CA ILE A 74 -0.10 5.71 8.40
C ILE A 74 -1.53 5.76 7.85
N HIS A 75 -2.16 4.60 7.65
CA HIS A 75 -3.49 4.47 7.06
C HIS A 75 -4.32 3.46 7.84
N HIS A 76 -4.65 3.83 9.07
CA HIS A 76 -5.30 2.97 10.06
C HIS A 76 -6.59 2.37 9.53
N GLN A 77 -6.62 1.05 9.39
CA GLN A 77 -7.75 0.30 8.85
C GLN A 77 -8.26 0.82 7.50
N GLY A 78 -7.38 1.42 6.70
CA GLY A 78 -7.74 1.98 5.39
C GLY A 78 -8.37 3.38 5.43
N ILE A 79 -8.20 4.13 6.52
CA ILE A 79 -8.77 5.47 6.72
C ILE A 79 -7.67 6.48 7.02
N SER A 80 -7.74 7.64 6.36
CA SER A 80 -6.81 8.75 6.58
C SER A 80 -7.13 9.48 7.88
N ASN A 81 -6.10 9.73 8.68
CA ASN A 81 -6.17 10.59 9.86
C ASN A 81 -5.64 12.01 9.51
N ALA A 82 -5.64 12.92 10.50
CA ALA A 82 -5.19 14.30 10.31
C ALA A 82 -3.73 14.42 9.82
N TYR A 83 -2.91 13.40 10.06
CA TYR A 83 -1.47 13.37 9.77
C TYR A 83 -1.11 12.51 8.54
N THR A 84 -2.03 11.70 8.00
CA THR A 84 -1.74 10.79 6.86
C THR A 84 -1.13 11.54 5.67
N ALA A 85 -1.64 12.74 5.37
CA ALA A 85 -1.11 13.57 4.29
C ALA A 85 0.37 13.96 4.48
N GLN A 86 0.84 14.11 5.72
CA GLN A 86 2.24 14.41 6.05
C GLN A 86 3.13 13.17 5.91
N ALA A 87 2.58 11.96 6.08
CA ALA A 87 3.30 10.71 5.91
C ALA A 87 3.57 10.37 4.44
N VAL A 88 2.76 10.87 3.51
CA VAL A 88 2.84 10.49 2.09
C VAL A 88 4.22 10.71 1.45
N PRO A 89 4.91 11.85 1.63
CA PRO A 89 6.28 12.01 1.09
C PRO A 89 7.26 10.95 1.62
N MET A 90 7.15 10.59 2.90
CA MET A 90 7.96 9.53 3.51
C MET A 90 7.68 8.16 2.88
N VAL A 91 6.39 7.81 2.68
CA VAL A 91 5.99 6.57 2.02
C VAL A 91 6.47 6.52 0.57
N ALA A 92 6.37 7.63 -0.17
CA ALA A 92 6.82 7.72 -1.56
C ALA A 92 8.35 7.60 -1.68
N ALA A 93 9.10 8.20 -0.75
CA ALA A 93 10.55 8.05 -0.69
C ALA A 93 10.94 6.58 -0.47
N LEU A 94 10.28 5.89 0.47
CA LEU A 94 10.49 4.47 0.71
C LEU A 94 10.11 3.60 -0.50
N ALA A 95 8.99 3.90 -1.16
CA ALA A 95 8.52 3.16 -2.33
C ALA A 95 9.48 3.29 -3.54
N SER A 96 10.26 4.36 -3.61
CA SER A 96 11.13 4.69 -4.74
C SER A 96 12.59 4.26 -4.56
N ASP A 97 13.02 3.98 -3.32
CA ASP A 97 14.41 3.73 -2.97
C ASP A 97 14.79 2.25 -3.08
N GLU A 98 15.85 1.94 -3.84
CA GLU A 98 16.24 0.56 -4.15
C GLU A 98 16.75 -0.24 -2.96
N ARG A 99 17.14 0.43 -1.87
CA ARG A 99 17.52 -0.23 -0.61
C ARG A 99 16.34 -0.95 0.04
N VAL A 100 15.12 -0.51 -0.21
CA VAL A 100 13.90 -1.18 0.27
C VAL A 100 13.64 -2.42 -0.58
N PRO A 101 13.41 -3.62 0.00
CA PRO A 101 13.11 -4.83 -0.77
C PRO A 101 11.97 -4.64 -1.77
N ALA A 102 12.04 -5.31 -2.93
CA ALA A 102 11.09 -5.11 -4.03
C ALA A 102 9.62 -5.35 -3.62
N ASP A 103 9.37 -6.37 -2.79
CA ASP A 103 8.03 -6.68 -2.28
C ASP A 103 7.52 -5.58 -1.34
N GLU A 104 8.40 -4.99 -0.53
CA GLU A 104 8.04 -3.88 0.35
C GLU A 104 7.82 -2.58 -0.43
N ARG A 105 8.58 -2.32 -1.50
CA ARG A 105 8.26 -1.22 -2.42
C ARG A 105 6.87 -1.40 -3.05
N ALA A 106 6.49 -2.64 -3.38
CA ALA A 106 5.15 -2.93 -3.87
C ALA A 106 4.08 -2.69 -2.77
N SER A 107 4.32 -3.10 -1.52
CA SER A 107 3.49 -2.77 -0.35
C SER A 107 3.28 -1.27 -0.17
N LEU A 108 4.35 -0.49 -0.16
CA LEU A 108 4.32 0.96 -0.01
C LEU A 108 3.60 1.65 -1.18
N THR A 109 3.81 1.18 -2.41
CA THR A 109 3.09 1.72 -3.59
C THR A 109 1.60 1.39 -3.52
N THR A 110 1.23 0.19 -3.07
CA THR A 110 -0.18 -0.18 -2.82
C THR A 110 -0.79 0.67 -1.69
N LEU A 111 -0.03 0.98 -0.64
CA LEU A 111 -0.48 1.90 0.41
C LEU A 111 -0.79 3.29 -0.15
N LEU A 112 0.06 3.83 -1.03
CA LEU A 112 -0.20 5.10 -1.72
C LEU A 112 -1.47 5.04 -2.58
N PHE A 113 -1.70 3.92 -3.29
CA PHE A 113 -2.94 3.68 -4.00
C PHE A 113 -4.14 3.65 -3.05
N HIS A 114 -4.10 2.94 -1.93
CA HIS A 114 -5.20 2.91 -0.96
C HIS A 114 -5.51 4.30 -0.39
N ILE A 115 -4.49 5.10 -0.06
CA ILE A 115 -4.67 6.48 0.41
C ILE A 115 -5.32 7.34 -0.68
N ALA A 116 -4.88 7.22 -1.93
CA ALA A 116 -5.46 7.96 -3.04
C ALA A 116 -6.91 7.54 -3.32
N ALA A 117 -7.19 6.24 -3.24
CA ALA A 117 -8.45 5.61 -3.58
C ALA A 117 -9.46 5.59 -2.41
N GLU A 118 -9.12 6.11 -1.23
CA GLU A 118 -9.93 5.97 -0.01
C GLU A 118 -11.39 6.41 -0.21
N ILE A 119 -11.61 7.62 -0.72
CA ILE A 119 -12.98 8.13 -0.94
C ILE A 119 -13.72 7.21 -1.90
N ASP A 120 -13.09 6.85 -3.02
CA ASP A 120 -13.70 6.02 -4.05
C ASP A 120 -14.07 4.62 -3.53
N ARG A 121 -13.16 3.98 -2.78
CA ARG A 121 -13.34 2.68 -2.15
C ARG A 121 -14.42 2.71 -1.08
N LEU A 122 -14.35 3.64 -0.13
CA LEU A 122 -15.29 3.70 0.99
C LEU A 122 -16.70 4.08 0.53
N THR A 123 -16.83 4.93 -0.49
CA THR A 123 -18.12 5.20 -1.13
C THR A 123 -18.70 3.93 -1.75
N ALA A 124 -17.89 3.14 -2.46
CA ALA A 124 -18.35 1.88 -3.04
C ALA A 124 -18.75 0.83 -1.97
N ASP A 125 -18.00 0.74 -0.88
CA ASP A 125 -18.22 -0.23 0.20
C ASP A 125 -19.42 0.10 1.09
N CYS A 126 -19.66 1.39 1.38
CA CYS A 126 -20.66 1.81 2.36
C CYS A 126 -21.99 2.30 1.75
N TRP A 127 -22.11 2.32 0.43
CA TRP A 127 -23.27 2.88 -0.27
C TRP A 127 -24.62 2.36 0.25
N PRO A 128 -25.63 3.23 0.45
CA PRO A 128 -25.65 4.68 0.21
C PRO A 128 -25.18 5.53 1.40
N ARG A 129 -24.60 4.91 2.43
CA ARG A 129 -24.14 5.59 3.64
C ARG A 129 -22.68 6.03 3.49
N GLN A 130 -22.30 7.01 4.29
CA GLN A 130 -20.88 7.35 4.48
C GLN A 130 -20.26 6.42 5.51
N HIS A 131 -18.98 6.07 5.35
CA HIS A 131 -18.23 5.34 6.36
C HIS A 131 -18.18 6.17 7.67
N PRO A 132 -18.57 5.60 8.82
CA PRO A 132 -18.80 6.37 10.05
C PRO A 132 -17.54 7.04 10.63
N GLN A 133 -16.37 6.51 10.29
CA GLN A 133 -15.08 7.00 10.79
C GLN A 133 -14.26 7.74 9.73
N SER A 134 -14.77 7.87 8.50
CA SER A 134 -14.04 8.58 7.44
C SER A 134 -14.14 10.09 7.65
N ASP A 135 -12.99 10.77 7.60
CA ASP A 135 -12.90 12.23 7.47
C ASP A 135 -12.59 12.55 6.00
N PRO A 136 -13.59 12.99 5.20
CA PRO A 136 -13.39 13.32 3.79
C PRO A 136 -12.36 14.42 3.55
N ALA A 137 -12.20 15.35 4.50
CA ALA A 137 -11.23 16.42 4.38
C ALA A 137 -9.80 15.91 4.61
N ALA A 138 -9.60 14.99 5.56
CA ALA A 138 -8.32 14.29 5.73
C ALA A 138 -7.98 13.45 4.51
N ALA A 139 -8.92 12.65 4.00
CA ALA A 139 -8.75 11.84 2.81
C ALA A 139 -8.41 12.69 1.57
N ALA A 140 -9.09 13.83 1.37
CA ALA A 140 -8.79 14.76 0.28
C ALA A 140 -7.38 15.37 0.38
N ARG A 141 -6.94 15.74 1.60
CA ARG A 141 -5.56 16.22 1.83
C ARG A 141 -4.54 15.12 1.54
N ALA A 142 -4.80 13.89 1.98
CA ALA A 142 -3.92 12.75 1.77
C ALA A 142 -3.82 12.40 0.28
N ARG A 143 -4.95 12.33 -0.43
CA ARG A 143 -5.00 12.15 -1.89
C ARG A 143 -4.23 13.25 -2.64
N ALA A 144 -4.38 14.51 -2.23
CA ALA A 144 -3.61 15.62 -2.82
C ALA A 144 -2.10 15.51 -2.54
N ALA A 145 -1.70 14.95 -1.40
CA ALA A 145 -0.30 14.65 -1.12
C ALA A 145 0.22 13.52 -2.02
N VAL A 146 -0.57 12.44 -2.22
CA VAL A 146 -0.17 11.33 -3.11
C VAL A 146 -0.02 11.81 -4.55
N ARG A 147 -0.94 12.64 -5.01
CA ARG A 147 -0.83 13.27 -6.33
C ARG A 147 0.53 13.95 -6.56
N ARG A 148 1.05 14.67 -5.55
CA ARG A 148 2.31 15.42 -5.68
C ARG A 148 3.54 14.50 -5.81
N THR A 149 3.45 13.23 -5.39
CA THR A 149 4.57 12.28 -5.48
C THR A 149 4.54 11.46 -6.77
N LEU A 150 3.45 11.53 -7.57
CA LEU A 150 3.31 10.76 -8.80
C LEU A 150 4.45 10.93 -9.79
N PRO A 151 4.97 12.14 -10.08
CA PRO A 151 6.04 12.28 -11.08
C PRO A 151 7.31 11.50 -10.72
N GLU A 152 7.70 11.51 -9.44
CA GLU A 152 8.88 10.79 -8.96
C GLU A 152 8.66 9.27 -9.04
N LEU A 153 7.50 8.79 -8.57
CA LEU A 153 7.13 7.38 -8.65
C LEU A 153 7.09 6.89 -10.11
N ALA A 154 6.54 7.72 -11.01
CA ALA A 154 6.41 7.41 -12.42
C ALA A 154 7.75 7.28 -13.14
N ALA A 155 8.73 8.08 -12.76
CA ALA A 155 10.08 8.01 -13.32
C ALA A 155 10.76 6.65 -13.07
N ARG A 156 10.27 5.86 -12.10
CA ARG A 156 10.86 4.56 -11.72
C ARG A 156 10.25 3.36 -12.46
N TRP A 157 9.26 3.56 -13.31
CA TRP A 157 8.52 2.47 -13.98
C TRP A 157 9.44 1.44 -14.66
N ASP A 158 10.41 1.90 -15.46
CA ASP A 158 11.24 1.03 -16.28
C ASP A 158 12.16 0.12 -15.43
N THR A 159 12.54 0.57 -14.23
CA THR A 159 13.37 -0.21 -13.29
C THR A 159 12.55 -0.92 -12.21
N ALA A 160 11.23 -0.69 -12.17
CA ALA A 160 10.36 -1.25 -11.15
C ALA A 160 10.11 -2.76 -11.37
N SER A 161 9.96 -3.50 -10.27
CA SER A 161 9.49 -4.89 -10.30
C SER A 161 8.04 -4.96 -10.79
N LEU A 162 7.59 -6.14 -11.23
CA LEU A 162 6.21 -6.32 -11.68
C LEU A 162 5.18 -5.92 -10.61
N GLY A 163 5.40 -6.30 -9.35
CA GLY A 163 4.51 -5.92 -8.24
C GLY A 163 4.37 -4.40 -8.07
N VAL A 164 5.48 -3.66 -8.19
CA VAL A 164 5.47 -2.20 -8.15
C VAL A 164 4.75 -1.61 -9.37
N ARG A 165 4.99 -2.14 -10.59
CA ARG A 165 4.31 -1.69 -11.81
C ARG A 165 2.79 -1.89 -11.74
N LEU A 166 2.31 -3.01 -11.20
CA LEU A 166 0.89 -3.25 -10.98
C LEU A 166 0.28 -2.21 -10.03
N ALA A 167 0.94 -1.93 -8.91
CA ALA A 167 0.49 -0.93 -7.95
C ALA A 167 0.54 0.50 -8.55
N LEU A 168 1.56 0.84 -9.33
CA LEU A 168 1.65 2.11 -10.06
C LEU A 168 0.54 2.27 -11.10
N ALA A 169 0.18 1.21 -11.82
CA ALA A 169 -0.91 1.23 -12.80
C ALA A 169 -2.25 1.57 -12.11
N ALA A 170 -2.56 0.93 -10.98
CA ALA A 170 -3.76 1.26 -10.19
C ALA A 170 -3.71 2.69 -9.65
N LEU A 171 -2.56 3.13 -9.13
CA LEU A 171 -2.37 4.48 -8.62
C LEU A 171 -2.61 5.54 -9.71
N CYS A 172 -2.09 5.34 -10.93
CA CYS A 172 -2.29 6.27 -12.04
C CYS A 172 -3.73 6.29 -12.52
N ALA A 173 -4.41 5.14 -12.51
CA ALA A 173 -5.83 5.06 -12.81
C ALA A 173 -6.68 5.88 -11.83
N SER A 174 -6.23 6.06 -10.58
CA SER A 174 -6.87 6.97 -9.62
C SER A 174 -6.70 8.45 -9.99
N PHE A 175 -5.74 8.83 -10.83
CA PHE A 175 -5.39 10.22 -11.18
C PHE A 175 -5.30 10.48 -12.69
N PRO A 176 -6.36 10.27 -13.49
CA PRO A 176 -6.29 10.35 -14.94
C PRO A 176 -6.19 11.78 -15.46
N GLU A 177 -6.55 12.77 -14.65
CA GLU A 177 -6.37 14.19 -14.97
C GLU A 177 -4.93 14.66 -14.74
N GLU A 178 -4.09 13.85 -14.10
CA GLU A 178 -2.72 14.23 -13.78
C GLU A 178 -1.79 13.96 -14.97
N PRO A 179 -1.05 14.96 -15.47
CA PRO A 179 -0.19 14.78 -16.64
C PRO A 179 0.85 13.67 -16.49
N ALA A 180 1.31 13.41 -15.26
CA ALA A 180 2.24 12.32 -14.96
C ALA A 180 1.65 10.93 -15.18
N SER A 181 0.31 10.80 -15.19
CA SER A 181 -0.38 9.53 -15.40
C SER A 181 -0.42 9.13 -16.88
N PHE A 182 -0.41 10.07 -17.84
CA PHE A 182 -0.58 9.72 -19.26
C PHE A 182 0.51 8.79 -19.80
N PRO A 183 1.82 9.07 -19.62
CA PRO A 183 2.86 8.16 -20.10
C PRO A 183 2.83 6.79 -19.40
N LEU A 184 2.38 6.76 -18.14
CA LEU A 184 2.27 5.50 -17.40
C LEU A 184 1.07 4.66 -17.85
N LEU A 185 -0.05 5.28 -18.20
CA LEU A 185 -1.19 4.57 -18.77
C LEU A 185 -0.82 3.94 -20.12
N GLU A 186 -0.07 4.66 -20.97
CA GLU A 186 0.47 4.09 -22.21
C GLU A 186 1.37 2.87 -21.96
N ARG A 187 2.33 3.00 -21.03
CA ARG A 187 3.22 1.89 -20.63
C ARG A 187 2.46 0.73 -19.97
N THR A 188 1.38 1.02 -19.27
CA THR A 188 0.47 0.01 -18.69
C THR A 188 -0.18 -0.81 -19.81
N GLY A 189 -0.60 -0.15 -20.90
CA GLY A 189 -1.11 -0.81 -22.10
C GLY A 189 -0.06 -1.71 -22.75
N ALA A 190 1.16 -1.21 -22.95
CA ALA A 190 2.25 -2.00 -23.51
C ALA A 190 2.56 -3.25 -22.65
N LEU A 191 2.67 -3.08 -21.33
CA LEU A 191 2.89 -4.20 -20.41
C LEU A 191 1.75 -5.22 -20.43
N ALA A 192 0.51 -4.77 -20.65
CA ALA A 192 -0.63 -5.68 -20.76
C ALA A 192 -0.56 -6.58 -21.99
N GLU A 193 -0.03 -6.06 -23.11
CA GLU A 193 0.21 -6.84 -24.33
C GLU A 193 1.40 -7.80 -24.16
N ASP A 194 2.48 -7.35 -23.51
CA ASP A 194 3.62 -8.22 -23.19
C ASP A 194 3.21 -9.41 -22.30
N LEU A 195 2.25 -9.19 -21.39
CA LEU A 195 1.74 -10.20 -20.46
C LEU A 195 0.46 -10.89 -20.95
N HIS A 196 0.16 -10.86 -22.25
CA HIS A 196 -1.09 -11.39 -22.81
C HIS A 196 -1.39 -12.84 -22.40
N ASP A 197 -0.36 -13.70 -22.35
CA ASP A 197 -0.49 -15.11 -21.95
C ASP A 197 -0.85 -15.28 -20.47
N SER A 198 -0.48 -14.30 -19.62
CA SER A 198 -0.88 -14.26 -18.23
C SER A 198 -2.19 -13.50 -18.07
N ARG A 199 -3.30 -14.19 -18.35
CA ARG A 199 -4.66 -13.62 -18.33
C ARG A 199 -5.00 -12.79 -17.08
N PRO A 200 -4.63 -13.19 -15.84
CA PRO A 200 -4.95 -12.38 -14.68
C PRO A 200 -4.14 -11.09 -14.60
N LEU A 201 -2.86 -11.11 -14.99
CA LEU A 201 -1.99 -9.93 -14.98
C LEU A 201 -2.37 -8.95 -16.10
N SER A 202 -2.50 -9.43 -17.34
CA SER A 202 -2.95 -8.59 -18.46
C SER A 202 -4.36 -8.08 -18.26
N GLY A 203 -5.25 -8.89 -17.69
CA GLY A 203 -6.62 -8.49 -17.34
C GLY A 203 -6.66 -7.32 -16.35
N PHE A 204 -5.83 -7.36 -15.31
CA PHE A 204 -5.68 -6.25 -14.37
C PHE A 204 -5.13 -4.99 -15.05
N LEU A 205 -4.05 -5.09 -15.81
CA LEU A 205 -3.44 -3.93 -16.48
C LEU A 205 -4.40 -3.28 -17.48
N ARG A 206 -5.13 -4.08 -18.28
CA ARG A 206 -6.18 -3.57 -19.19
C ARG A 206 -7.30 -2.88 -18.43
N PHE A 207 -7.69 -3.40 -17.27
CA PHE A 207 -8.71 -2.76 -16.45
C PHE A 207 -8.22 -1.47 -15.78
N ALA A 208 -6.96 -1.41 -15.34
CA ALA A 208 -6.34 -0.19 -14.84
C ALA A 208 -6.27 0.89 -15.93
N LEU A 209 -5.84 0.51 -17.15
CA LEU A 209 -5.86 1.39 -18.31
C LEU A 209 -7.26 1.92 -18.61
N LEU A 210 -8.28 1.03 -18.66
CA LEU A 210 -9.67 1.43 -18.89
C LEU A 210 -10.14 2.42 -17.82
N THR A 211 -9.86 2.16 -16.55
CA THR A 211 -10.23 3.03 -15.41
C THR A 211 -9.64 4.43 -15.52
N GLY A 212 -8.45 4.56 -16.13
CA GLY A 212 -7.79 5.84 -16.36
C GLY A 212 -8.20 6.56 -17.65
N THR A 213 -8.87 5.92 -18.60
CA THR A 213 -9.02 6.46 -19.98
C THR A 213 -10.43 6.40 -20.56
N ALA A 214 -11.31 5.55 -20.04
CA ALA A 214 -12.61 5.29 -20.63
C ALA A 214 -13.70 6.26 -20.16
N SER A 215 -14.78 6.35 -20.95
CA SER A 215 -16.01 7.03 -20.55
C SER A 215 -16.72 6.29 -19.41
N GLU A 216 -17.61 6.98 -18.69
CA GLU A 216 -18.40 6.35 -17.62
C GLU A 216 -19.24 5.16 -18.10
N GLU A 217 -19.83 5.25 -19.30
CA GLU A 217 -20.63 4.16 -19.88
C GLU A 217 -19.79 2.91 -20.13
N ALA A 218 -18.60 3.06 -20.72
CA ALA A 218 -17.69 1.95 -20.96
C ALA A 218 -17.19 1.33 -19.66
N LEU A 219 -16.93 2.15 -18.63
CA LEU A 219 -16.57 1.68 -17.30
C LEU A 219 -17.71 0.89 -16.63
N HIS A 220 -18.94 1.39 -16.72
CA HIS A 220 -20.11 0.68 -16.18
C HIS A 220 -20.25 -0.71 -16.77
N THR A 221 -20.25 -0.80 -18.10
CA THR A 221 -20.34 -2.09 -18.81
C THR A 221 -19.24 -3.03 -18.35
N ARG A 222 -17.99 -2.55 -18.29
CA ARG A 222 -16.87 -3.43 -17.92
C ARG A 222 -16.92 -3.89 -16.47
N VAL A 223 -17.29 -3.01 -15.54
CA VAL A 223 -17.45 -3.38 -14.13
C VAL A 223 -18.56 -4.42 -13.98
N ASP A 224 -19.69 -4.25 -14.67
CA ASP A 224 -20.80 -5.21 -14.65
C ASP A 224 -20.36 -6.59 -15.17
N GLU A 225 -19.63 -6.65 -16.29
CA GLU A 225 -19.07 -7.90 -16.84
C GLU A 225 -18.16 -8.63 -15.84
N LEU A 226 -17.24 -7.90 -15.21
CA LEU A 226 -16.25 -8.47 -14.28
C LEU A 226 -16.90 -8.94 -12.97
N THR A 227 -17.85 -8.16 -12.44
CA THR A 227 -18.54 -8.47 -11.18
C THR A 227 -19.64 -9.53 -11.32
N ALA A 228 -20.16 -9.76 -12.52
CA ALA A 228 -21.12 -10.84 -12.77
C ALA A 228 -20.51 -12.25 -12.59
N SER A 229 -19.18 -12.38 -12.71
CA SER A 229 -18.54 -13.70 -12.79
C SER A 229 -17.46 -13.94 -11.73
N TYR A 230 -16.69 -12.92 -11.35
CA TYR A 230 -15.41 -13.15 -10.65
C TYR A 230 -15.20 -12.31 -9.40
N TRP A 231 -15.85 -11.15 -9.30
CA TRP A 231 -15.56 -10.15 -8.27
C TRP A 231 -16.79 -9.74 -7.50
N ARG A 232 -16.59 -9.22 -6.29
CA ARG A 232 -17.71 -8.77 -5.46
C ARG A 232 -18.38 -7.56 -6.13
N PRO A 233 -19.69 -7.62 -6.41
CA PRO A 233 -20.39 -6.53 -7.06
C PRO A 233 -20.57 -5.34 -6.11
N THR A 234 -20.63 -4.16 -6.70
CA THR A 234 -21.09 -2.91 -6.06
C THR A 234 -22.45 -2.51 -6.65
N PRO A 235 -23.28 -1.74 -5.92
CA PRO A 235 -24.53 -1.16 -6.45
C PRO A 235 -24.32 -0.46 -7.80
N ARG A 236 -25.28 -0.60 -8.73
CA ARG A 236 -25.17 -0.02 -10.08
C ARG A 236 -25.40 1.50 -10.09
N GLU A 237 -26.08 2.00 -9.07
CA GLU A 237 -26.40 3.41 -8.83
C GLU A 237 -25.18 4.24 -8.42
N LEU A 238 -24.08 3.59 -8.04
CA LEU A 238 -22.79 4.25 -7.78
C LEU A 238 -22.17 4.76 -9.08
N PRO A 239 -21.47 5.91 -9.07
CA PRO A 239 -20.78 6.36 -10.27
C PRO A 239 -19.69 5.37 -10.68
N ALA A 240 -19.52 5.19 -11.99
CA ALA A 240 -18.70 4.13 -12.58
C ALA A 240 -17.27 4.10 -12.03
N ARG A 241 -16.72 5.29 -11.78
CA ARG A 241 -15.34 5.48 -11.32
C ARG A 241 -15.11 4.87 -9.93
N GLN A 242 -15.97 5.13 -8.96
CA GLN A 242 -15.86 4.58 -7.61
C GLN A 242 -15.93 3.06 -7.65
N ARG A 243 -16.85 2.53 -8.45
CA ARG A 243 -16.98 1.09 -8.67
C ARG A 243 -15.72 0.49 -9.30
N ALA A 244 -15.16 1.15 -10.31
CA ALA A 244 -13.95 0.68 -11.00
C ALA A 244 -12.71 0.71 -10.10
N VAL A 245 -12.49 1.79 -9.34
CA VAL A 245 -11.38 1.90 -8.39
C VAL A 245 -11.50 0.87 -7.27
N HIS A 246 -12.70 0.65 -6.74
CA HIS A 246 -12.95 -0.40 -5.76
C HIS A 246 -12.67 -1.80 -6.34
N LEU A 247 -13.05 -2.05 -7.59
CA LEU A 247 -12.74 -3.32 -8.26
C LEU A 247 -11.23 -3.49 -8.51
N LEU A 248 -10.51 -2.43 -8.90
CA LEU A 248 -9.05 -2.47 -9.03
C LEU A 248 -8.37 -2.89 -7.73
N ASP A 249 -8.85 -2.39 -6.59
CA ASP A 249 -8.36 -2.78 -5.27
C ASP A 249 -8.56 -4.28 -5.01
N GLN A 250 -9.77 -4.81 -5.24
CA GLN A 250 -10.04 -6.24 -5.11
C GLN A 250 -9.10 -7.09 -5.98
N MET A 251 -8.91 -6.68 -7.23
CA MET A 251 -8.05 -7.37 -8.19
C MET A 251 -6.58 -7.34 -7.76
N LEU A 252 -6.07 -6.19 -7.33
CA LEU A 252 -4.70 -6.03 -6.88
C LEU A 252 -4.42 -6.86 -5.63
N ALA A 253 -5.33 -6.85 -4.65
CA ALA A 253 -5.23 -7.66 -3.44
C ALA A 253 -5.18 -9.16 -3.80
N TRP A 254 -6.03 -9.62 -4.71
CA TRP A 254 -6.04 -11.00 -5.17
C TRP A 254 -4.74 -11.38 -5.90
N LEU A 255 -4.24 -10.54 -6.82
CA LEU A 255 -2.99 -10.79 -7.53
C LEU A 255 -1.80 -10.93 -6.57
N ARG A 256 -1.71 -10.06 -5.57
CA ARG A 256 -0.66 -10.11 -4.55
C ARG A 256 -0.71 -11.37 -3.72
N TRP A 257 -1.90 -11.91 -3.44
CA TRP A 257 -2.05 -13.09 -2.60
C TRP A 257 -1.99 -14.42 -3.38
N LYS A 258 -2.44 -14.43 -4.64
CA LYS A 258 -2.65 -15.66 -5.42
C LYS A 258 -1.75 -15.82 -6.63
N VAL A 259 -1.19 -14.75 -7.18
CA VAL A 259 -0.45 -14.81 -8.45
C VAL A 259 1.02 -14.48 -8.25
N LEU A 260 1.35 -13.33 -7.68
CA LEU A 260 2.73 -12.89 -7.56
C LEU A 260 3.63 -13.85 -6.76
N PRO A 261 3.20 -14.48 -5.65
CA PRO A 261 4.03 -15.43 -4.93
C PRO A 261 4.42 -16.65 -5.79
N ASN A 262 3.62 -17.01 -6.79
CA ASN A 262 3.84 -18.17 -7.66
C ASN A 262 4.68 -17.83 -8.91
N LEU A 263 5.13 -16.59 -9.06
CA LEU A 263 5.99 -16.13 -10.17
C LEU A 263 7.45 -15.93 -9.74
N ALA A 264 7.74 -16.04 -8.44
CA ALA A 264 9.07 -15.92 -7.86
C ALA A 264 9.82 -17.27 -7.76
N GLU A 265 9.18 -18.36 -8.20
CA GLU A 265 9.75 -19.72 -8.36
C GLU A 265 10.05 -20.01 -9.83
#